data_AF-A0A538KT48-F1
#
_entry.id   AF-A0A538KT48-F1
#
_cell.length_a   1.000
_cell.length_b   1.000
_cell.length_c   1.000
_cell.angle_alpha   90.00
_cell.angle_beta   90.00
_cell.angle_gamma   90.00
#
_symmetry.space_group_name_H-M   'P 1'
#
loop_
_entity.id
_entity.type
_entity.pdbx_description
1 polymer ?
#
loop_
_entity_poly.entity_id
_entity_poly.type
_entity_poly.pdbx_seq_one_letter_code
_entity_poly.pdbx_strand_id
1 'polypeptide(L)'
;MKVSQVLCAAGPVDAVTNQALACRALFEQWGWGGKDYAALSASGVDRRAIRPLQALNAAPDEVMLLHYSGYARGLERLFDSRRQSVLISHNITPAHFFW
;
A
#
# COMPACT_ATOMS: atom_id res chain seq x y z
N MET A 1 5.34 11.96 -11.85
CA MET A 1 5.29 11.79 -10.38
C MET A 1 5.70 10.36 -10.02
N LYS A 2 6.14 10.08 -8.79
CA LYS A 2 6.29 8.72 -8.28
C LYS A 2 5.33 8.51 -7.12
N VAL A 3 4.46 7.51 -7.23
CA VAL A 3 3.50 7.14 -6.19
C VAL A 3 3.70 5.66 -5.89
N SER A 4 4.21 5.37 -4.70
CA SER A 4 4.32 3.99 -4.21
C SER A 4 3.12 3.67 -3.33
N GLN A 5 2.55 2.48 -3.54
CA GLN A 5 1.39 2.01 -2.79
C GLN A 5 1.84 1.02 -1.72
N VAL A 6 1.26 1.10 -0.53
CA VAL A 6 1.48 0.11 0.53
C VAL A 6 0.15 -0.43 1.01
N LEU A 7 0.03 -1.76 1.05
CA LEU A 7 -1.12 -2.50 1.54
C LEU A 7 -0.77 -3.19 2.86
N CYS A 8 -1.75 -3.29 3.77
CA CYS A 8 -1.60 -4.10 4.99
C CYS A 8 -1.42 -5.60 4.64
N ALA A 9 -2.22 -6.09 3.71
CA ALA A 9 -2.13 -7.43 3.17
C ALA A 9 -2.50 -7.41 1.69
N ALA A 10 -1.92 -8.33 0.92
CA ALA A 10 -2.30 -8.61 -0.45
C ALA A 10 -2.74 -10.06 -0.61
N GLY A 11 -3.78 -10.30 -1.40
CA GLY A 11 -4.29 -11.62 -1.69
C GLY A 11 -4.87 -11.73 -3.10
N PRO A 12 -4.88 -12.93 -3.71
CA PRO A 12 -5.63 -13.15 -4.94
C PRO A 12 -7.09 -12.78 -4.72
N VAL A 13 -7.69 -12.10 -5.70
CA VAL A 13 -9.10 -11.64 -5.70
C VAL A 13 -9.54 -10.74 -4.54
N ASP A 14 -8.62 -10.31 -3.67
CA ASP A 14 -8.91 -9.38 -2.57
C ASP A 14 -9.24 -7.98 -3.11
N ALA A 15 -10.24 -7.32 -2.51
CA ALA A 15 -10.75 -6.04 -2.99
C ALA A 15 -9.71 -4.92 -2.88
N VAL A 16 -8.96 -4.85 -1.78
CA VAL A 16 -7.91 -3.84 -1.57
C VAL A 16 -6.75 -4.07 -2.53
N THR A 17 -6.39 -5.34 -2.74
CA THR A 17 -5.37 -5.76 -3.71
C THR A 17 -5.76 -5.35 -5.13
N ASN A 18 -6.97 -5.69 -5.56
CA ASN A 18 -7.47 -5.33 -6.89
C ASN A 18 -7.58 -3.82 -7.08
N GLN A 19 -7.97 -3.08 -6.05
CA GLN A 19 -7.99 -1.62 -6.10
C GLN A 19 -6.58 -1.04 -6.28
N ALA A 20 -5.57 -1.53 -5.54
CA ALA A 20 -4.19 -1.06 -5.70
C ALA A 20 -3.65 -1.35 -7.11
N LEU A 21 -3.98 -2.52 -7.69
CA LEU A 21 -3.62 -2.84 -9.07
C LEU A 21 -4.33 -1.92 -10.08
N ALA A 22 -5.60 -1.59 -9.86
CA ALA A 22 -6.33 -0.63 -10.68
C ALA A 22 -5.74 0.79 -10.58
N CYS A 23 -5.34 1.22 -9.38
CA CYS A 23 -4.62 2.46 -9.16
C CYS A 23 -3.26 2.47 -9.88
N ARG A 24 -2.49 1.37 -9.84
CA ARG A 24 -1.23 1.24 -10.58
C ARG A 24 -1.44 1.44 -12.07
N ALA A 25 -2.46 0.80 -12.64
CA ALA A 25 -2.79 0.96 -14.06
C ALA A 25 -3.14 2.42 -14.41
N LEU A 26 -3.87 3.13 -13.55
CA LEU A 26 -4.15 4.56 -13.73
C LEU A 26 -2.88 5.42 -13.63
N PHE A 27 -2.02 5.14 -12.65
CA PHE A 27 -0.75 5.86 -12.49
C PHE A 27 0.13 5.70 -13.72
N GLU A 28 0.23 4.50 -14.28
CA GLU A 28 0.97 4.23 -15.52
C GLU A 28 0.38 4.98 -16.71
N GLN A 29 -0.96 5.01 -16.86
CA GLN A 29 -1.64 5.79 -17.90
C GLN A 29 -1.35 7.29 -17.78
N TRP A 30 -1.15 7.81 -16.57
CA TRP A 30 -0.76 9.20 -16.33
C TRP A 30 0.75 9.45 -16.47
N GLY A 31 1.54 8.43 -16.80
CA GLY A 31 3.00 8.52 -16.89
C GLY A 31 3.69 8.63 -15.53
N TRP A 32 3.07 8.15 -14.46
CA TRP A 32 3.63 8.15 -13.11
C TRP A 32 4.32 6.84 -12.79
N GLY A 33 5.42 6.91 -12.04
CA GLY A 33 6.17 5.75 -11.57
C GLY A 33 5.78 5.30 -10.16
N GLY A 34 6.63 4.48 -9.55
CA GLY A 34 6.47 3.95 -8.21
C GLY A 34 6.35 2.43 -8.20
N LYS A 35 6.13 1.84 -7.03
CA LYS A 35 6.01 0.39 -6.83
C LYS A 35 4.93 0.09 -5.80
N ASP A 36 4.39 -1.11 -5.86
CA ASP A 36 3.34 -1.54 -4.94
C ASP A 36 3.90 -2.57 -3.97
N TYR A 37 3.52 -2.44 -2.70
CA TYR A 37 4.09 -3.19 -1.61
C TYR A 37 3.00 -3.73 -0.68
N ALA A 38 3.25 -4.86 -0.03
CA ALA A 38 2.37 -5.38 1.00
C ALA A 38 3.17 -5.89 2.22
N ALA A 39 2.66 -5.63 3.43
CA ALA A 39 3.26 -6.15 4.65
C ALA A 39 3.05 -7.67 4.76
N LEU A 40 1.88 -8.16 4.36
CA LEU A 40 1.54 -9.57 4.27
C LEU A 40 1.14 -9.91 2.83
N SER A 41 1.47 -11.12 2.36
CA SER A 41 1.03 -11.59 1.04
C SER A 41 0.59 -13.05 1.13
N ALA A 42 -0.63 -13.33 0.70
CA ALA A 42 -1.12 -14.69 0.56
C ALA A 42 -0.40 -15.42 -0.59
N SER A 43 -0.46 -16.76 -0.58
CA SER A 43 -0.02 -17.57 -1.71
C SER A 43 -0.80 -17.18 -2.98
N GLY A 44 -0.11 -17.07 -4.11
CA GLY A 44 -0.72 -16.73 -5.40
C GLY A 44 -0.68 -15.25 -5.78
N VAL A 45 -0.19 -14.37 -4.91
CA VAL A 45 0.12 -12.98 -5.29
C VAL A 45 1.39 -12.94 -6.14
N ASP A 46 1.34 -12.26 -7.30
CA ASP A 46 2.54 -12.00 -8.11
C ASP A 46 3.46 -11.01 -7.37
N ARG A 47 4.62 -11.52 -6.93
CA ARG A 47 5.63 -10.73 -6.21
C ARG A 47 6.30 -9.64 -7.05
N ARG A 48 6.17 -9.69 -8.37
CA ARG A 48 6.65 -8.62 -9.26
C ARG A 48 5.70 -7.43 -9.26
N ALA A 49 4.39 -7.72 -9.28
CA ALA A 49 3.34 -6.71 -9.17
C ALA A 49 3.30 -6.11 -7.77
N ILE A 50 3.27 -6.94 -6.72
CA ILE A 50 3.22 -6.50 -5.32
C ILE A 50 4.42 -7.05 -4.57
N ARG A 51 5.32 -6.16 -4.18
CA ARG A 51 6.58 -6.50 -3.51
C ARG A 51 6.39 -6.63 -2.00
N PRO A 52 7.24 -7.39 -1.30
CA PRO A 52 7.22 -7.39 0.16
C PRO A 52 7.59 -6.00 0.70
N LEU A 53 6.92 -5.55 1.77
CA LEU A 53 7.18 -4.24 2.41
C LEU A 53 8.64 -4.04 2.82
N GLN A 54 9.36 -5.12 3.15
CA GLN A 54 10.77 -5.06 3.51
C GLN A 54 11.67 -4.60 2.36
N ALA A 55 11.20 -4.71 1.10
CA ALA A 55 11.87 -4.21 -0.09
C ALA A 55 11.51 -2.75 -0.42
N LEU A 56 10.72 -2.08 0.42
CA LEU A 56 10.41 -0.67 0.26
C LEU A 56 11.68 0.15 0.41
N ASN A 57 12.01 0.85 -0.67
CA ASN A 57 13.10 1.81 -0.73
C ASN A 57 12.62 3.00 -1.57
N ALA A 58 11.75 3.82 -0.97
CA ALA A 58 11.13 4.96 -1.60
C ALA A 58 11.99 6.21 -1.46
N ALA A 59 12.06 7.01 -2.53
CA ALA A 59 12.79 8.27 -2.52
C ALA A 59 12.15 9.28 -1.54
N PRO A 60 12.89 10.30 -1.06
CA PRO A 60 12.33 11.31 -0.15
C PRO A 60 11.15 12.11 -0.73
N ASP A 61 11.13 12.30 -2.04
CA ASP A 61 10.11 13.03 -2.82
C ASP A 61 8.98 12.15 -3.35
N GLU A 62 9.05 10.84 -3.11
CA GLU A 62 8.04 9.88 -3.54
C GLU A 62 6.80 9.94 -2.62
N VAL A 63 5.62 10.04 -3.23
CA VAL A 63 4.36 10.06 -2.51
C VAL A 63 3.98 8.64 -2.10
N MET A 64 3.56 8.48 -0.85
CA MET A 64 3.07 7.21 -0.33
C MET A 64 1.54 7.16 -0.35
N LEU A 65 0.96 6.11 -0.94
CA LEU A 65 -0.46 5.80 -0.84
C LEU A 65 -0.64 4.56 0.04
N LEU A 66 -1.10 4.74 1.27
CA LEU A 66 -1.33 3.66 2.23
C LEU A 66 -2.79 3.19 2.17
N HIS A 67 -3.00 1.95 1.77
CA HIS A 67 -4.28 1.24 1.83
C HIS A 67 -4.41 0.56 3.20
N TYR A 68 -4.99 1.29 4.15
CA TYR A 68 -5.15 0.82 5.52
C TYR A 68 -6.44 0.00 5.68
N SER A 69 -6.31 -1.33 5.69
CA SER A 69 -7.42 -2.25 5.96
C SER A 69 -7.32 -2.93 7.33
N GLY A 70 -6.22 -2.74 8.05
CA GLY A 70 -6.02 -3.30 9.39
C GLY A 70 -4.58 -3.15 9.83
N TYR A 71 -4.30 -3.43 11.10
CA TYR A 71 -2.90 -3.39 11.55
C TYR A 71 -2.09 -4.52 10.90
N ALA A 72 -0.91 -4.16 10.38
CA ALA A 72 0.13 -5.10 9.99
C ALA A 72 1.49 -4.59 10.47
N ARG A 73 2.29 -5.49 11.04
CA ARG A 73 3.61 -5.15 11.60
C ARG A 73 4.52 -4.58 10.51
N GLY A 74 5.23 -3.51 10.83
CA GLY A 74 6.18 -2.84 9.94
C GLY A 74 5.59 -1.62 9.22
N LEU A 75 4.27 -1.43 9.24
CA LEU A 75 3.62 -0.24 8.68
C LEU A 75 3.98 1.03 9.45
N GLU A 76 4.28 0.91 10.75
CA GLU A 76 4.71 2.01 11.61
C GLU A 76 5.90 2.80 11.03
N ARG A 77 6.79 2.11 10.31
CA ARG A 77 7.96 2.69 9.65
C ARG A 77 7.63 3.71 8.56
N LEU A 78 6.40 3.69 8.04
CA LEU A 78 5.92 4.67 7.07
C LEU A 78 5.64 6.02 7.73
N PHE A 79 5.17 6.00 8.99
CA PHE A 79 4.80 7.21 9.74
C PHE A 79 6.02 7.93 10.33
N ASP A 80 7.14 7.23 10.51
CA ASP A 80 8.40 7.83 10.98
C ASP A 80 9.02 8.80 9.96
N SER A 81 8.51 8.82 8.72
CA SER A 81 9.05 9.66 7.65
C SER A 81 8.19 10.88 7.38
N ARG A 82 8.83 12.05 7.18
CA ARG A 82 8.15 13.30 6.77
C ARG A 82 7.69 13.30 5.29
N ARG A 83 7.44 12.12 4.72
CA ARG A 83 7.03 12.00 3.31
C ARG A 83 5.58 12.42 3.13
N GLN A 84 5.27 12.97 1.96
CA GLN A 84 3.88 13.20 1.57
C GLN A 84 3.16 11.85 1.48
N SER A 85 2.10 11.71 2.27
CA SER A 85 1.38 10.46 2.42
C SER A 85 -0.12 10.68 2.31
N VAL A 86 -0.80 9.80 1.60
CA VAL A 86 -2.26 9.69 1.53
C VAL A 86 -2.66 8.37 2.18
N LEU A 87 -3.60 8.42 3.10
CA LEU A 87 -4.19 7.24 3.74
C LEU A 87 -5.57 6.99 3.15
N ILE A 88 -5.80 5.82 2.57
CA ILE A 88 -7.13 5.29 2.27
C ILE A 88 -7.47 4.27 3.34
N SER A 89 -8.39 4.62 4.24
CA SER A 89 -8.92 3.68 5.22
C SER A 89 -10.04 2.86 4.59
N HIS A 90 -9.85 1.55 4.46
CA HIS A 90 -10.81 0.61 3.85
C HIS A 90 -11.86 0.10 4.83
N ASN A 91 -11.53 0.14 6.12
CA ASN A 91 -12.43 -0.27 7.18
C ASN A 91 -12.78 0.94 8.03
N ILE A 92 -14.06 1.29 8.05
CA ILE A 92 -14.62 2.13 9.10
C ILE A 92 -14.83 1.18 10.28
N THR A 93 -13.81 1.07 11.13
CA THR A 93 -13.97 0.41 12.43
C THR A 93 -14.44 1.47 13.41
N PRO A 94 -15.68 1.38 13.95
CA PRO A 94 -16.13 2.27 15.00
C PRO A 94 -15.14 2.35 16.16
N ALA A 95 -14.98 3.54 16.72
CA ALA A 95 -14.05 3.80 17.82
C ALA A 95 -14.19 2.76 18.95
N HIS A 96 -15.41 2.33 19.29
CA HIS A 96 -15.69 1.40 20.38
C HIS A 96 -15.17 -0.04 20.19
N PHE A 97 -14.61 -0.40 19.02
CA PHE A 97 -13.93 -1.68 18.83
C PHE A 97 -12.42 -1.60 19.06
N PHE A 98 -11.86 -0.42 19.31
CA PHE A 98 -10.42 -0.20 19.56
C PHE A 98 -10.02 -0.18 21.05
N TRP A 99 -10.98 -0.38 21.97
CA TRP A 99 -10.79 -0.39 23.43
C TRP A 99 -11.81 -1.29 24.12
#